data_AF-A0A317GTP2-F1
#
_entry.id   AF-A0A317GTP2-F1
#
_cell.length_a   1.000
_cell.length_b   1.000
_cell.length_c   1.000
_cell.angle_alpha   90.00
_cell.angle_beta   90.00
_cell.angle_gamma   90.00
#
_symmetry.space_group_name_H-M   'P 1'
#
loop_
_entity.id
_entity.type
_entity.pdbx_description
1 polymer ?
#
loop_
_entity_poly.entity_id
_entity_poly.type
_entity_poly.pdbx_seq_one_letter_code
_entity_poly.pdbx_strand_id
1 'polypeptide(L)'
;MADNPAEEQSNDDSVNARSENTAHDIDPPKDVPPIESNQESENMEVHYHPKLEHKRKHWKEYLLEGFMIFVAVTLGFIAENIREGITNRQHARELVSQLVHDLKNDTSQLNGIYEKESDILQANSALSDLLNKPLTEVNTDRLQRLIAASHNIWMFYPSTGAIAAIKNEIHLRQFSNSNMIGLIADYEKHIDLIRTVQGITLQYQRTYIDPFLLRHFTPANLNALFNNMPAVSKDTRNLSEEDLIQMGSDMALISLNTKELLGDNRRLFADASKLLEYAEKQFNLPMNEGK
;
A
#
# COMPACT_ATOMS: atom_id res chain seq x y z
N MET A 1 -4.29 37.45 -47.40
CA MET A 1 -4.52 36.22 -48.19
C MET A 1 -3.52 35.19 -47.74
N ALA A 2 -3.84 34.03 -47.19
CA ALA A 2 -5.04 33.50 -46.55
C ALA A 2 -4.49 32.30 -45.75
N ASP A 3 -4.48 32.40 -44.42
CA ASP A 3 -4.26 31.27 -43.50
C ASP A 3 -5.55 30.46 -43.35
N ASN A 4 -5.47 29.13 -43.46
CA ASN A 4 -5.93 28.20 -42.41
C ASN A 4 -5.60 26.73 -42.80
N PRO A 5 -5.20 25.87 -41.84
CA PRO A 5 -5.18 24.42 -41.96
C PRO A 5 -6.55 23.81 -41.62
N ALA A 6 -6.80 22.57 -42.06
CA ALA A 6 -8.04 21.85 -41.77
C ALA A 6 -8.09 21.36 -40.31
N GLU A 7 -9.24 21.62 -39.69
CA GLU A 7 -9.57 21.48 -38.28
C GLU A 7 -9.99 20.05 -37.86
N GLU A 8 -9.76 19.77 -36.58
CA GLU A 8 -10.49 18.82 -35.75
C GLU A 8 -11.99 19.17 -35.69
N GLN A 9 -12.86 18.15 -35.59
CA GLN A 9 -14.18 18.32 -34.96
C GLN A 9 -14.48 17.15 -34.03
N SER A 10 -14.32 17.44 -32.73
CA SER A 10 -15.23 17.00 -31.67
C SER A 10 -16.60 17.64 -31.87
N ASN A 11 -17.69 16.98 -31.49
CA ASN A 11 -18.73 17.66 -30.73
C ASN A 11 -19.64 16.68 -29.97
N ASP A 12 -19.96 17.18 -28.80
CA ASP A 12 -20.74 16.66 -27.69
C ASP A 12 -22.23 16.99 -27.86
N ASP A 13 -23.01 16.38 -26.96
CA ASP A 13 -24.17 16.95 -26.27
C ASP A 13 -25.64 16.78 -26.73
N SER A 14 -26.41 16.51 -25.66
CA SER A 14 -27.81 16.87 -25.35
C SER A 14 -28.92 15.83 -25.67
N VAL A 15 -29.48 15.11 -24.68
CA VAL A 15 -30.48 15.48 -23.62
C VAL A 15 -31.94 15.41 -24.12
N ASN A 16 -32.75 14.47 -23.61
CA ASN A 16 -33.79 14.69 -22.58
C ASN A 16 -34.96 13.66 -22.57
N ALA A 17 -35.44 13.39 -21.35
CA ALA A 17 -36.83 13.22 -20.90
C ALA A 17 -37.76 12.08 -21.42
N ARG A 18 -38.09 11.20 -20.45
CA ARG A 18 -39.43 10.97 -19.86
C ARG A 18 -40.47 10.10 -20.60
N SER A 19 -40.75 8.95 -19.96
CA SER A 19 -42.05 8.33 -19.67
C SER A 19 -43.06 8.14 -20.81
N GLU A 20 -43.29 6.88 -21.21
CA GLU A 20 -44.60 6.46 -21.70
C GLU A 20 -45.07 5.16 -21.03
N ASN A 21 -46.27 5.28 -20.48
CA ASN A 21 -47.14 4.27 -19.91
C ASN A 21 -48.29 4.17 -20.91
N THR A 22 -48.71 2.99 -21.37
CA THR A 22 -49.94 2.85 -22.16
C THR A 22 -50.81 1.72 -21.61
N ALA A 23 -51.93 2.18 -21.06
CA ALA A 23 -53.10 1.41 -20.69
C ALA A 23 -53.81 0.86 -21.93
N HIS A 24 -54.48 -0.28 -21.77
CA HIS A 24 -55.51 -0.73 -22.69
C HIS A 24 -56.89 -0.39 -22.09
N ASP A 25 -57.53 0.62 -22.68
CA ASP A 25 -58.96 0.89 -22.55
C ASP A 25 -59.73 0.12 -23.63
N ILE A 26 -60.87 -0.47 -23.27
CA ILE A 26 -61.94 -0.85 -24.20
C ILE A 26 -63.25 -0.28 -23.63
N ASP A 27 -63.97 0.45 -24.48
CA ASP A 27 -65.21 1.21 -24.23
C ASP A 27 -66.36 0.65 -25.15
N PRO A 28 -67.65 1.08 -25.07
CA PRO A 28 -68.72 0.42 -24.31
C PRO A 28 -70.02 0.10 -25.14
N PRO A 29 -71.29 0.20 -24.66
CA PRO A 29 -72.27 -0.93 -24.50
C PRO A 29 -73.59 -0.80 -25.32
N LYS A 30 -74.48 -1.83 -25.34
CA LYS A 30 -75.94 -1.71 -25.63
C LYS A 30 -76.86 -2.82 -25.05
N ASP A 31 -77.74 -2.42 -24.13
CA ASP A 31 -79.16 -2.76 -23.79
C ASP A 31 -79.83 -4.17 -23.87
N VAL A 32 -80.14 -4.70 -22.66
CA VAL A 32 -81.34 -5.38 -22.02
C VAL A 32 -82.37 -6.25 -22.79
N PRO A 33 -82.95 -7.31 -22.14
CA PRO A 33 -84.20 -7.18 -21.35
C PRO A 33 -84.24 -8.00 -20.01
N PRO A 34 -85.24 -7.76 -19.12
CA PRO A 34 -85.24 -8.21 -17.72
C PRO A 34 -85.99 -9.54 -17.48
N ILE A 35 -85.58 -10.33 -16.48
CA ILE A 35 -86.36 -11.47 -15.95
C ILE A 35 -86.28 -11.50 -14.41
N GLU A 36 -87.45 -11.60 -13.78
CA GLU A 36 -87.69 -11.64 -12.34
C GLU A 36 -87.26 -12.95 -11.65
N SER A 37 -86.82 -12.78 -10.40
CA SER A 37 -86.97 -13.63 -9.21
C SER A 37 -87.29 -15.13 -9.38
N ASN A 38 -86.40 -15.99 -8.88
CA ASN A 38 -86.76 -17.02 -7.91
C ASN A 38 -85.56 -17.49 -7.06
N GLN A 39 -85.88 -17.85 -5.82
CA GLN A 39 -85.01 -18.12 -4.67
C GLN A 39 -84.11 -19.36 -4.84
N GLU A 40 -82.93 -19.36 -4.20
CA GLU A 40 -82.64 -20.24 -3.06
C GLU A 40 -81.31 -19.83 -2.40
N SER A 41 -81.33 -19.71 -1.08
CA SER A 41 -80.17 -19.35 -0.26
C SER A 41 -79.25 -20.55 -0.11
N GLU A 42 -78.23 -20.65 -0.94
CA GLU A 42 -77.08 -21.50 -0.61
C GLU A 42 -76.25 -20.80 0.46
N ASN A 43 -76.12 -21.48 1.61
CA ASN A 43 -75.25 -21.12 2.71
C ASN A 43 -73.82 -20.89 2.19
N MET A 44 -73.47 -19.63 1.95
CA MET A 44 -72.08 -19.23 1.99
C MET A 44 -71.64 -19.41 3.44
N GLU A 45 -70.86 -20.45 3.68
CA GLU A 45 -70.17 -20.72 4.94
C GLU A 45 -69.35 -19.47 5.29
N VAL A 46 -69.94 -18.60 6.10
CA VAL A 46 -69.28 -17.42 6.61
C VAL A 46 -68.23 -17.98 7.56
N HIS A 47 -66.96 -17.98 7.13
CA HIS A 47 -65.85 -18.23 8.02
C HIS A 47 -66.02 -17.31 9.22
N TYR A 48 -66.43 -17.88 10.36
CA TYR A 48 -66.40 -17.20 11.64
C TYR A 48 -64.93 -16.88 11.88
N HIS A 49 -64.51 -15.65 11.57
CA HIS A 49 -63.38 -15.08 12.27
C HIS A 49 -63.71 -15.25 13.75
N PRO A 50 -62.83 -15.91 14.55
CA PRO A 50 -63.02 -15.95 15.97
C PRO A 50 -63.27 -14.52 16.41
N LYS A 51 -64.47 -14.25 16.95
CA LYS A 51 -64.72 -13.01 17.66
C LYS A 51 -63.73 -13.07 18.83
N LEU A 52 -62.54 -12.51 18.63
CA LEU A 52 -61.70 -12.08 19.71
C LEU A 52 -62.59 -11.08 20.44
N GLU A 53 -63.28 -11.54 21.48
CA GLU A 53 -63.88 -10.65 22.45
C GLU A 53 -62.73 -9.78 22.94
N HIS A 54 -62.60 -8.58 22.38
CA HIS A 54 -61.70 -7.57 22.87
C HIS A 54 -62.29 -7.10 24.20
N LYS A 55 -62.12 -7.91 25.26
CA LYS A 55 -62.12 -7.40 26.62
C LYS A 55 -61.17 -6.22 26.58
N ARG A 56 -61.69 -5.02 26.86
CA ARG A 56 -60.88 -3.80 26.93
C ARG A 56 -59.73 -4.08 27.89
N LYS A 57 -58.53 -4.25 27.35
CA LYS A 57 -57.33 -4.46 28.16
C LYS A 57 -57.17 -3.26 29.07
N HIS A 58 -56.80 -3.52 30.32
CA HIS A 58 -56.50 -2.42 31.23
C HIS A 58 -55.32 -1.62 30.67
N TRP A 59 -55.34 -0.29 30.80
CA TRP A 59 -54.23 0.59 30.38
C TRP A 59 -52.84 0.08 30.82
N LYS A 60 -52.77 -0.57 31.99
CA LYS A 60 -51.56 -1.18 32.53
C LYS A 60 -51.02 -2.34 31.67
N GLU A 61 -51.89 -3.13 31.04
CA GLU A 61 -51.51 -4.22 30.13
C GLU A 61 -50.92 -3.66 28.83
N TYR A 62 -51.49 -2.60 28.27
CA TYR A 62 -50.90 -1.90 27.11
C TYR A 62 -49.54 -1.28 27.43
N LEU A 63 -49.38 -0.69 28.61
CA LEU A 63 -48.09 -0.16 29.07
C LEU A 63 -47.06 -1.28 29.23
N LEU A 64 -47.46 -2.44 29.74
CA LEU A 64 -46.57 -3.58 29.96
C LEU A 64 -46.21 -4.29 28.64
N GLU A 65 -47.15 -4.39 27.70
CA GLU A 65 -46.90 -4.85 26.32
C GLU A 65 -45.96 -3.90 25.59
N GLY A 66 -46.19 -2.58 25.69
CA GLY A 66 -45.29 -1.57 25.16
C GLY A 66 -43.90 -1.62 25.78
N PHE A 67 -43.82 -1.81 27.10
CA PHE A 67 -42.55 -1.97 27.81
C PHE A 67 -41.82 -3.26 27.42
N MET A 68 -42.54 -4.38 27.22
CA MET A 68 -41.95 -5.64 26.75
C MET A 68 -41.33 -5.47 25.36
N ILE A 69 -42.06 -4.86 24.43
CA ILE A 69 -41.55 -4.57 23.07
C ILE A 69 -40.36 -3.62 23.14
N PHE A 70 -40.46 -2.56 23.95
CA PHE A 70 -39.39 -1.59 24.15
C PHE A 70 -38.11 -2.27 24.67
N VAL A 71 -38.22 -3.12 25.69
CA VAL A 71 -37.09 -3.88 26.25
C VAL A 71 -36.52 -4.84 25.21
N ALA A 72 -37.36 -5.57 24.47
CA ALA A 72 -36.91 -6.50 23.43
C ALA A 72 -36.10 -5.79 22.34
N VAL A 73 -36.59 -4.67 21.82
CA VAL A 73 -35.90 -3.88 20.79
C VAL A 73 -34.63 -3.24 21.36
N THR A 74 -34.68 -2.68 22.57
CA THR A 74 -33.51 -2.05 23.22
C THR A 74 -32.41 -3.09 23.49
N LEU A 75 -32.75 -4.27 24.01
CA LEU A 75 -31.78 -5.35 24.21
C LEU A 75 -31.22 -5.87 22.89
N GLY A 76 -32.04 -5.99 21.84
CA GLY A 76 -31.55 -6.34 20.50
C GLY A 76 -30.52 -5.34 19.99
N PHE A 77 -30.79 -4.05 20.13
CA PHE A 77 -29.84 -3.00 19.77
C PHE A 77 -28.55 -3.05 20.62
N ILE A 78 -28.66 -3.24 21.94
CA ILE A 78 -27.49 -3.37 22.82
C ILE A 78 -26.66 -4.61 22.44
N ALA A 79 -27.31 -5.75 22.21
CA ALA A 79 -26.63 -7.00 21.84
C ALA A 79 -25.86 -6.87 20.52
N GLU A 80 -26.45 -6.22 19.51
CA GLU A 80 -25.78 -5.98 18.23
C GLU A 80 -24.57 -5.06 18.39
N ASN A 81 -24.69 -3.96 19.14
CA ASN A 81 -23.56 -3.08 19.43
C ASN A 81 -22.41 -3.81 20.16
N ILE A 82 -22.73 -4.71 21.09
CA ILE A 82 -21.72 -5.53 21.78
C ILE A 82 -21.05 -6.50 20.80
N ARG A 83 -21.85 -7.21 19.99
CA ARG A 83 -21.36 -8.17 19.00
C ARG A 83 -20.45 -7.49 17.97
N GLU A 84 -20.88 -6.38 17.41
CA GLU A 84 -20.09 -5.57 16.47
C GLU A 84 -18.77 -5.13 17.10
N GLY A 85 -18.81 -4.65 18.35
CA GLY A 85 -17.60 -4.27 19.09
C GLY A 85 -16.60 -5.42 19.27
N ILE A 86 -17.07 -6.66 19.47
CA ILE A 86 -16.21 -7.85 19.57
C ILE A 86 -15.61 -8.19 18.20
N THR A 87 -16.44 -8.28 17.15
CA THR A 87 -16.00 -8.58 15.78
C THR A 87 -14.96 -7.57 15.29
N ASN A 88 -15.21 -6.27 15.49
CA ASN A 88 -14.30 -5.20 15.08
C ASN A 88 -12.95 -5.27 15.81
N ARG A 89 -12.94 -5.63 17.11
CA ARG A 89 -11.70 -5.85 17.87
C ARG A 89 -10.90 -7.03 17.34
N GLN A 90 -11.56 -8.14 17.03
CA GLN A 90 -10.92 -9.32 16.48
C GLN A 90 -10.33 -9.04 15.10
N HIS A 91 -11.09 -8.38 14.22
CA HIS A 91 -10.64 -8.00 12.90
C HIS A 91 -9.43 -7.04 12.96
N ALA A 92 -9.50 -6.01 13.80
CA ALA A 92 -8.37 -5.10 14.01
C ALA A 92 -7.11 -5.83 14.50
N ARG A 93 -7.27 -6.82 15.38
CA ARG A 93 -6.15 -7.64 15.88
C ARG A 93 -5.51 -8.48 14.77
N GLU A 94 -6.31 -9.03 13.85
CA GLU A 94 -5.81 -9.81 12.71
C GLU A 94 -4.97 -8.94 11.77
N LEU A 95 -5.47 -7.74 11.42
CA LEU A 95 -4.73 -6.78 10.60
C LEU A 95 -3.41 -6.36 11.25
N VAL A 96 -3.42 -6.10 12.56
CA VAL A 96 -2.21 -5.73 13.29
C VAL A 96 -1.23 -6.89 13.40
N SER A 97 -1.72 -8.12 13.54
CA SER A 97 -0.85 -9.30 13.51
C SER A 97 -0.13 -9.45 12.18
N GLN A 98 -0.79 -9.14 11.06
CA GLN A 98 -0.15 -9.09 9.74
C GLN A 98 0.87 -7.95 9.68
N LEU A 99 0.52 -6.76 10.18
CA LEU A 99 1.44 -5.62 10.24
C LEU A 99 2.71 -5.95 11.03
N VAL A 100 2.59 -6.63 12.17
CA VAL A 100 3.74 -7.07 12.97
C VAL A 100 4.64 -8.01 12.19
N HIS A 101 4.07 -8.94 11.41
CA HIS A 101 4.84 -9.83 10.55
C HIS A 101 5.57 -9.07 9.45
N ASP A 102 4.85 -8.18 8.76
CA ASP A 102 5.37 -7.30 7.70
C ASP A 102 6.56 -6.47 8.22
N LEU A 103 6.41 -5.82 9.38
CA LEU A 103 7.47 -4.99 9.98
C LEU A 103 8.69 -5.79 10.45
N LYS A 104 8.51 -7.04 10.88
CA LYS A 104 9.65 -7.93 11.20
C LYS A 104 10.45 -8.29 9.96
N ASN A 105 9.78 -8.55 8.84
CA ASN A 105 10.46 -8.80 7.57
C ASN A 105 11.17 -7.52 7.09
N ASP A 106 10.49 -6.38 7.15
CA ASP A 106 11.03 -5.09 6.70
C ASP A 106 12.27 -4.68 7.53
N THR A 107 12.22 -4.79 8.86
CA THR A 107 13.37 -4.50 9.74
C THR A 107 14.56 -5.44 9.51
N SER A 108 14.30 -6.73 9.27
CA SER A 108 15.33 -7.70 8.89
C SER A 108 15.99 -7.34 7.55
N GLN A 109 15.19 -7.00 6.54
CA GLN A 109 15.68 -6.57 5.23
C GLN A 109 16.52 -5.29 5.34
N LEU A 110 16.06 -4.29 6.10
CA LEU A 110 16.78 -3.02 6.29
C LEU A 110 18.16 -3.23 6.95
N ASN A 111 18.27 -4.14 7.90
CA ASN A 111 19.56 -4.52 8.50
C ASN A 111 20.51 -5.15 7.49
N GLY A 112 20.03 -6.12 6.70
CA GLY A 112 20.85 -6.73 5.64
C GLY A 112 21.31 -5.70 4.61
N ILE A 113 20.44 -4.76 4.21
CA ILE A 113 20.79 -3.67 3.29
C ILE A 113 21.85 -2.75 3.92
N TYR A 114 21.72 -2.41 5.20
CA TYR A 114 22.68 -1.52 5.87
C TYR A 114 24.09 -2.11 5.93
N GLU A 115 24.23 -3.41 6.22
CA GLU A 115 25.53 -4.08 6.21
C GLU A 115 26.18 -3.99 4.82
N LYS A 116 25.41 -4.28 3.78
CA LYS A 116 25.85 -4.19 2.39
C LYS A 116 26.24 -2.76 1.97
N GLU A 117 25.43 -1.76 2.31
CA GLU A 117 25.71 -0.35 2.02
C GLU A 117 26.93 0.16 2.80
N SER A 118 27.15 -0.35 4.02
CA SER A 118 28.35 -0.07 4.81
C SER A 118 29.61 -0.62 4.15
N ASP A 119 29.55 -1.82 3.57
CA ASP A 119 30.65 -2.40 2.78
C ASP A 119 30.92 -1.58 1.52
N ILE A 120 29.87 -1.12 0.82
CA ILE A 120 30.02 -0.20 -0.32
C ILE A 120 30.69 1.09 0.12
N LEU A 121 30.28 1.70 1.23
CA LEU A 121 30.88 2.96 1.69
C LEU A 121 32.38 2.81 2.03
N GLN A 122 32.77 1.67 2.59
CA GLN A 122 34.18 1.33 2.81
C GLN A 122 34.94 1.17 1.48
N ALA A 123 34.34 0.49 0.50
CA ALA A 123 34.90 0.36 -0.84
C ALA A 123 35.06 1.72 -1.53
N ASN A 124 34.05 2.59 -1.45
CA ASN A 124 34.07 3.96 -1.98
C ASN A 124 35.20 4.78 -1.37
N SER A 125 35.41 4.66 -0.06
CA SER A 125 36.49 5.36 0.66
C SER A 125 37.87 4.87 0.17
N ALA A 126 38.07 3.56 0.12
CA ALA A 126 39.31 2.97 -0.37
C ALA A 126 39.57 3.26 -1.86
N LEU A 127 38.51 3.39 -2.66
CA LEU A 127 38.57 3.77 -4.07
C LEU A 127 39.00 5.23 -4.21
N SER A 128 38.39 6.13 -3.44
CA SER A 128 38.74 7.55 -3.43
C SER A 128 40.21 7.76 -3.07
N ASP A 129 40.72 7.05 -2.06
CA ASP A 129 42.14 7.08 -1.69
C ASP A 129 43.06 6.60 -2.82
N LEU A 130 42.61 5.62 -3.61
CA LEU A 130 43.37 5.10 -4.74
C LEU A 130 43.37 6.05 -5.94
N LEU A 131 42.23 6.71 -6.21
CA LEU A 131 42.05 7.65 -7.31
C LEU A 131 42.83 8.96 -7.12
N ASN A 132 43.17 9.30 -5.87
CA ASN A 132 44.01 10.47 -5.55
C ASN A 132 45.51 10.25 -5.78
N LYS A 133 45.92 9.09 -6.31
CA LYS A 133 47.32 8.75 -6.60
C LYS A 133 47.61 8.91 -8.09
N PRO A 134 48.86 9.24 -8.47
CA PRO A 134 49.25 9.26 -9.88
C PRO A 134 49.06 7.87 -10.49
N LEU A 135 48.68 7.80 -11.77
CA LEU A 135 48.39 6.54 -12.48
C LEU A 135 49.54 5.52 -12.38
N THR A 136 50.79 6.00 -12.33
CA THR A 136 51.98 5.15 -12.17
C THR A 136 52.03 4.37 -10.85
N GLU A 137 51.31 4.83 -9.81
CA GLU A 137 51.21 4.20 -8.50
C GLU A 137 49.90 3.42 -8.30
N VAL A 138 48.96 3.54 -9.24
CA VAL A 138 47.66 2.88 -9.16
C VAL A 138 47.79 1.40 -9.52
N ASN A 139 47.44 0.55 -8.56
CA ASN A 139 47.27 -0.88 -8.82
C ASN A 139 45.92 -1.09 -9.54
N THR A 140 45.98 -1.36 -10.86
CA THR A 140 44.81 -1.50 -11.73
C THR A 140 43.89 -2.67 -11.34
N ASP A 141 44.44 -3.74 -10.78
CA ASP A 141 43.66 -4.87 -10.28
C ASP A 141 42.86 -4.50 -9.02
N ARG A 142 43.48 -3.74 -8.10
CA ARG A 142 42.78 -3.15 -6.95
C ARG A 142 41.73 -2.13 -7.39
N LEU A 143 42.05 -1.27 -8.35
CA LEU A 143 41.12 -0.30 -8.93
C LEU A 143 39.86 -1.00 -9.45
N GLN A 144 40.04 -2.03 -10.28
CA GLN A 144 38.93 -2.75 -10.88
C GLN A 144 38.02 -3.43 -9.83
N ARG A 145 38.61 -4.07 -8.82
CA ARG A 145 37.84 -4.65 -7.71
C ARG A 145 37.05 -3.61 -6.92
N LEU A 146 37.67 -2.47 -6.60
CA LEU A 146 37.02 -1.43 -5.80
C LEU A 146 35.87 -0.77 -6.56
N ILE A 147 36.03 -0.51 -7.85
CA ILE A 147 34.93 -0.01 -8.69
C ILE A 147 33.78 -1.04 -8.74
N ALA A 148 34.08 -2.32 -8.92
CA ALA A 148 33.07 -3.38 -8.90
C ALA A 148 32.30 -3.43 -7.57
N ALA A 149 33.01 -3.34 -6.45
CA ALA A 149 32.40 -3.30 -5.12
C ALA A 149 31.52 -2.05 -4.92
N SER A 150 31.88 -0.92 -5.54
CA SER A 150 31.17 0.37 -5.45
C SER A 150 29.91 0.44 -6.35
N HIS A 151 29.76 -0.49 -7.29
CA HIS A 151 28.69 -0.47 -8.31
C HIS A 151 27.40 -1.22 -7.90
N ASN A 152 27.32 -1.77 -6.70
CA ASN A 152 26.14 -2.53 -6.27
C ASN A 152 25.08 -1.66 -5.60
N ILE A 153 23.82 -2.09 -5.65
CA ILE A 153 22.70 -1.52 -4.90
C ILE A 153 21.73 -2.62 -4.48
N TRP A 154 21.22 -2.55 -3.25
CA TRP A 154 20.18 -3.43 -2.75
C TRP A 154 18.90 -2.63 -2.52
N MET A 155 17.87 -2.91 -3.33
CA MET A 155 16.58 -2.23 -3.21
C MET A 155 15.83 -2.70 -1.97
N PHE A 156 15.14 -1.76 -1.32
CA PHE A 156 14.24 -2.05 -0.22
C PHE A 156 12.82 -2.22 -0.78
N TYR A 157 12.14 -3.29 -0.39
CA TYR A 157 10.80 -3.62 -0.84
C TYR A 157 9.88 -3.77 0.37
N PRO A 158 9.24 -2.68 0.82
CA PRO A 158 8.41 -2.70 2.01
C PRO A 158 7.17 -3.59 1.84
N SER A 159 6.77 -4.22 2.92
CA SER A 159 5.53 -4.98 3.02
C SER A 159 4.36 -4.03 3.32
N THR A 160 3.58 -3.66 2.29
CA THR A 160 2.55 -2.60 2.42
C THR A 160 1.12 -3.12 2.59
N GLY A 161 0.91 -4.43 2.55
CA GLY A 161 -0.43 -5.05 2.53
C GLY A 161 -1.25 -4.74 3.78
N ALA A 162 -0.68 -4.99 4.96
CA ALA A 162 -1.36 -4.73 6.22
C ALA A 162 -1.62 -3.22 6.44
N ILE A 163 -0.66 -2.36 6.07
CA ILE A 163 -0.81 -0.91 6.17
C ILE A 163 -1.98 -0.42 5.31
N ALA A 164 -2.10 -0.88 4.07
CA ALA A 164 -3.19 -0.51 3.19
C ALA A 164 -4.55 -0.95 3.75
N ALA A 165 -4.64 -2.17 4.28
CA ALA A 165 -5.85 -2.68 4.92
C ALA A 165 -6.25 -1.85 6.15
N ILE A 166 -5.31 -1.53 7.03
CA ILE A 166 -5.55 -0.69 8.23
C ILE A 166 -6.05 0.70 7.83
N LYS A 167 -5.47 1.32 6.79
CA LYS A 167 -5.90 2.64 6.29
C LYS A 167 -7.33 2.62 5.75
N ASN A 168 -7.75 1.54 5.09
CA ASN A 168 -9.14 1.37 4.64
C ASN A 168 -10.11 1.19 5.81
N GLU A 169 -9.64 0.62 6.92
CA GLU A 169 -10.42 0.34 8.14
C GLU A 169 -10.30 1.46 9.20
N ILE A 170 -9.88 2.68 8.83
CA ILE A 170 -9.61 3.77 9.79
C ILE A 170 -10.82 4.15 10.66
N HIS A 171 -12.03 3.82 10.21
CA HIS A 171 -13.28 4.03 10.95
C HIS A 171 -13.39 3.16 12.21
N LEU A 172 -12.62 2.07 12.32
CA LEU A 172 -12.55 1.25 13.51
C LEU A 172 -11.98 2.06 14.69
N ARG A 173 -12.64 1.96 15.86
CA ARG A 173 -12.23 2.68 17.08
C ARG A 173 -10.79 2.35 17.52
N GLN A 174 -10.31 1.16 17.17
CA GLN A 174 -8.96 0.67 17.47
C GLN A 174 -7.89 1.45 16.71
N PHE A 175 -8.21 2.02 15.54
CA PHE A 175 -7.28 2.75 14.69
C PHE A 175 -7.46 4.27 14.80
N SER A 176 -8.70 4.76 14.71
CA SER A 176 -9.03 6.19 14.79
C SER A 176 -8.57 6.89 16.09
N ASN A 177 -8.59 6.19 17.23
CA ASN A 177 -8.16 6.75 18.53
C ASN A 177 -6.70 6.38 18.89
N SER A 178 -5.93 5.84 17.93
CA SER A 178 -4.58 5.34 18.15
C SER A 178 -3.53 6.25 17.50
N ASN A 179 -2.30 6.19 18.00
CA ASN A 179 -1.16 6.84 17.35
C ASN A 179 -0.65 6.08 16.12
N MET A 180 -1.26 4.94 15.78
CA MET A 180 -0.79 4.05 14.72
C MET A 180 -0.77 4.73 13.36
N ILE A 181 -1.77 5.54 13.03
CA ILE A 181 -1.84 6.23 11.74
C ILE A 181 -0.68 7.22 11.58
N GLY A 182 -0.29 7.92 12.65
CA GLY A 182 0.88 8.81 12.62
C GLY A 182 2.18 8.04 12.41
N LEU A 183 2.35 6.91 13.11
CA LEU A 183 3.53 6.05 12.96
C LEU A 183 3.61 5.40 11.57
N ILE A 184 2.47 5.01 11.00
CA ILE A 184 2.37 4.55 9.61
C ILE A 184 2.79 5.67 8.65
N ALA A 185 2.32 6.90 8.87
CA ALA A 185 2.67 8.03 8.01
C ALA A 185 4.17 8.36 8.06
N ASP A 186 4.80 8.31 9.25
CA ASP A 186 6.24 8.49 9.41
C ASP A 186 7.02 7.40 8.65
N TYR A 187 6.60 6.14 8.79
CA TYR A 187 7.19 5.00 8.09
C TYR A 187 7.06 5.12 6.55
N GLU A 188 5.85 5.38 6.03
CA GLU A 188 5.59 5.59 4.60
C GLU A 188 6.40 6.76 4.03
N LYS A 189 6.54 7.85 4.79
CA LYS A 189 7.35 9.01 4.38
C LYS A 189 8.81 8.63 4.15
N HIS A 190 9.43 7.86 5.06
CA HIS A 190 10.81 7.45 4.87
C HIS A 190 10.98 6.32 3.84
N ILE A 191 9.93 5.53 3.55
CA ILE A 191 9.90 4.64 2.37
C ILE A 191 10.05 5.45 1.08
N ASP A 192 9.29 6.54 0.94
CA ASP A 192 9.34 7.35 -0.28
C ASP A 192 10.68 8.10 -0.42
N LEU A 193 11.26 8.53 0.70
CA LEU A 193 12.60 9.12 0.72
C LEU A 193 13.65 8.11 0.25
N ILE A 194 13.72 6.91 0.85
CA ILE A 194 14.74 5.93 0.47
C ILE A 194 14.60 5.50 -0.99
N ARG A 195 13.36 5.38 -1.50
CA ARG A 195 13.11 5.07 -2.93
C ARG A 195 13.66 6.17 -3.84
N THR A 196 13.50 7.43 -3.45
CA THR A 196 14.05 8.57 -4.19
C THR A 196 15.57 8.53 -4.22
N VAL A 197 16.20 8.31 -3.07
CA VAL A 197 17.67 8.25 -2.96
C VAL A 197 18.23 7.06 -3.75
N GLN A 198 17.58 5.88 -3.70
CA GLN A 198 17.95 4.70 -4.52
C GLN A 198 17.84 4.98 -6.03
N GLY A 199 16.85 5.77 -6.45
CA GLY A 199 16.75 6.24 -7.84
C GLY A 199 17.93 7.12 -8.25
N ILE A 200 18.37 8.02 -7.38
CA ILE A 200 19.56 8.85 -7.60
C ILE A 200 20.81 7.98 -7.69
N THR A 201 20.97 6.97 -6.83
CA THR A 201 22.09 6.03 -6.87
C THR A 201 22.19 5.33 -8.22
N LEU A 202 21.08 4.80 -8.73
CA LEU A 202 21.03 4.17 -10.06
C LEU A 202 21.38 5.16 -11.18
N GLN A 203 20.91 6.40 -11.08
CA GLN A 203 21.25 7.45 -12.04
C GLN A 203 22.74 7.74 -12.02
N TYR A 204 23.36 7.86 -10.83
CA TYR A 204 24.80 8.10 -10.70
C TYR A 204 25.62 6.94 -11.24
N GLN A 205 25.21 5.69 -11.01
CA GLN A 205 25.86 4.52 -11.60
C GLN A 205 25.86 4.59 -13.12
N ARG A 206 24.69 4.84 -13.74
CA ARG A 206 24.55 4.96 -15.19
C ARG A 206 25.29 6.13 -15.81
N THR A 207 25.41 7.23 -15.06
CA THR A 207 26.01 8.47 -15.54
C THR A 207 27.52 8.48 -15.40
N TYR A 208 28.06 7.87 -14.34
CA TYR A 208 29.46 8.02 -13.97
C TYR A 208 30.24 6.69 -13.99
N ILE A 209 29.72 5.64 -13.35
CA ILE A 209 30.42 4.36 -13.24
C ILE A 209 30.38 3.59 -14.56
N ASP A 210 29.21 3.45 -15.17
CA ASP A 210 29.04 2.62 -16.38
C ASP A 210 29.91 3.12 -17.55
N PRO A 211 29.98 4.43 -17.85
CA PRO A 211 30.85 4.92 -18.91
C PRO A 211 32.33 4.64 -18.62
N PHE A 212 32.77 4.79 -17.37
CA PHE A 212 34.14 4.48 -16.96
C PHE A 212 34.46 2.99 -17.19
N LEU A 213 33.57 2.10 -16.73
CA LEU A 213 33.67 0.66 -16.94
C LEU A 213 33.77 0.32 -18.43
N LEU A 214 32.84 0.83 -19.23
CA LEU A 214 32.77 0.56 -20.67
C LEU A 214 33.97 1.11 -21.46
N ARG A 215 34.61 2.17 -20.98
CA ARG A 215 35.80 2.74 -21.61
C ARG A 215 37.06 1.99 -21.22
N HIS A 216 37.21 1.64 -19.94
CA HIS A 216 38.50 1.24 -19.38
C HIS A 216 38.66 -0.24 -19.01
N PHE A 217 37.58 -0.99 -18.81
CA PHE A 217 37.69 -2.40 -18.46
C PHE A 217 37.82 -3.26 -19.72
N THR A 218 38.64 -4.31 -19.70
CA THR A 218 38.67 -5.27 -20.82
C THR A 218 37.33 -6.02 -20.91
N PRO A 219 36.94 -6.54 -22.09
CA PRO A 219 35.71 -7.33 -22.21
C PRO A 219 35.65 -8.51 -21.23
N ALA A 220 36.79 -9.17 -20.96
CA ALA A 220 36.87 -10.25 -19.99
C ALA A 220 36.59 -9.77 -18.55
N ASN A 221 37.15 -8.63 -18.15
CA ASN A 221 36.94 -8.07 -16.81
C ASN A 221 35.52 -7.49 -16.64
N LEU A 222 34.94 -6.90 -17.69
CA LEU A 222 33.53 -6.50 -17.69
C LEU A 222 32.61 -7.72 -17.50
N ASN A 223 32.87 -8.79 -18.27
CA ASN A 223 32.09 -10.01 -18.14
C ASN A 223 32.22 -10.61 -16.73
N ALA A 224 33.43 -10.62 -16.16
CA ALA A 224 33.63 -11.08 -14.79
C ALA A 224 32.84 -10.24 -13.76
N LEU A 225 32.90 -8.91 -13.87
CA LEU A 225 32.17 -7.98 -13.01
C LEU A 225 30.66 -8.27 -13.02
N PHE A 226 30.04 -8.35 -14.20
CA PHE A 226 28.59 -8.59 -14.32
C PHE A 226 28.15 -10.01 -13.92
N ASN A 227 29.10 -10.94 -13.77
CA ASN A 227 28.85 -12.29 -13.25
C ASN A 227 29.29 -12.46 -11.79
N ASN A 228 29.61 -11.38 -11.07
CA ASN A 228 30.11 -11.40 -9.70
C ASN A 228 31.37 -12.27 -9.52
N MET A 229 32.25 -12.29 -10.53
CA MET A 229 33.52 -13.01 -10.52
C MET A 229 34.69 -12.02 -10.34
N PRO A 230 35.83 -12.47 -9.78
CA PRO A 230 37.04 -11.66 -9.73
C PRO A 230 37.52 -11.26 -11.13
N ALA A 231 38.21 -10.11 -11.23
CA ALA A 231 38.83 -9.68 -12.49
C ALA A 231 39.76 -10.78 -13.05
N VAL A 232 39.69 -10.99 -14.36
CA VAL A 232 40.42 -12.05 -15.09
C VAL A 232 41.88 -11.64 -15.31
N SER A 233 42.14 -10.35 -15.54
CA SER A 233 43.49 -9.82 -15.65
C SER A 233 43.61 -8.40 -15.07
N LYS A 234 44.85 -7.93 -14.91
CA LYS A 234 45.16 -6.57 -14.43
C LYS A 234 45.04 -5.52 -15.55
N ASP A 235 44.77 -5.94 -16.77
CA ASP A 235 44.81 -5.07 -17.94
C ASP A 235 43.63 -4.09 -17.92
N THR A 236 43.87 -2.90 -18.47
CA THR A 236 42.86 -1.87 -18.71
C THR A 236 43.00 -1.35 -20.13
N ARG A 237 42.01 -0.59 -20.60
CA ARG A 237 41.98 0.02 -21.93
C ARG A 237 42.02 1.53 -21.80
N ASN A 238 42.93 2.18 -22.51
CA ASN A 238 42.94 3.64 -22.68
C ASN A 238 42.78 4.44 -21.39
N LEU A 239 43.31 3.96 -20.26
CA LEU A 239 43.21 4.62 -18.96
C LEU A 239 44.28 5.71 -18.88
N SER A 240 43.86 6.95 -18.63
CA SER A 240 44.74 8.11 -18.48
C SER A 240 44.63 8.71 -17.07
N GLU A 241 45.55 9.62 -16.75
CA GLU A 241 45.54 10.38 -15.50
C GLU A 241 44.25 11.23 -15.36
N GLU A 242 43.78 11.83 -16.45
CA GLU A 242 42.57 12.66 -16.48
C GLU A 242 41.32 11.82 -16.16
N ASP A 243 41.26 10.58 -16.65
CA ASP A 243 40.16 9.66 -16.34
C ASP A 243 40.11 9.32 -14.83
N LEU A 244 41.26 9.18 -14.17
CA LEU A 244 41.33 8.94 -12.72
C LEU A 244 40.84 10.15 -11.92
N ILE A 245 41.25 11.36 -12.31
CA ILE A 245 40.83 12.62 -11.67
C ILE A 245 39.32 12.82 -11.82
N GLN A 246 38.77 12.57 -13.01
CA GLN A 246 37.34 12.67 -13.26
C GLN A 246 36.56 11.65 -12.42
N MET A 247 36.99 10.38 -12.45
CA MET A 247 36.37 9.33 -11.64
C MET A 247 36.45 9.66 -10.14
N GLY A 248 37.55 10.25 -9.66
CA GLY A 248 37.69 10.71 -8.28
C GLY A 248 36.65 11.76 -7.90
N SER A 249 36.38 12.70 -8.81
CA SER A 249 35.34 13.73 -8.64
C SER A 249 33.94 13.11 -8.61
N ASP A 250 33.66 12.18 -9.51
CA ASP A 250 32.37 11.48 -9.57
C ASP A 250 32.14 10.63 -8.31
N MET A 251 33.20 9.97 -7.81
CA MET A 251 33.15 9.20 -6.57
C MET A 251 32.85 10.05 -5.34
N ALA A 252 33.14 11.35 -5.34
CA ALA A 252 32.75 12.24 -4.25
C ALA A 252 31.21 12.37 -4.14
N LEU A 253 30.52 12.51 -5.28
CA LEU A 253 29.05 12.56 -5.33
C LEU A 253 28.43 11.20 -4.99
N ILE A 254 28.99 10.11 -5.52
CA ILE A 254 28.53 8.75 -5.23
C ILE A 254 28.67 8.46 -3.73
N SER A 255 29.82 8.79 -3.14
CA SER A 255 30.07 8.58 -1.70
C SER A 255 29.14 9.40 -0.81
N LEU A 256 28.78 10.63 -1.23
CA LEU A 256 27.79 11.44 -0.53
C LEU A 256 26.42 10.75 -0.54
N ASN A 257 25.94 10.32 -1.71
CA ASN A 257 24.67 9.63 -1.84
C ASN A 257 24.64 8.29 -1.09
N THR A 258 25.73 7.52 -1.06
CA THR A 258 25.83 6.29 -0.24
C THR A 258 25.72 6.58 1.25
N LYS A 259 26.28 7.69 1.74
CA LYS A 259 26.12 8.09 3.15
C LYS A 259 24.69 8.49 3.47
N GLU A 260 24.00 9.15 2.55
CA GLU A 260 22.58 9.47 2.68
C GLU A 260 21.72 8.21 2.73
N LEU A 261 21.95 7.23 1.84
CA LEU A 261 21.29 5.92 1.88
C LEU A 261 21.41 5.24 3.24
N LEU A 262 22.63 5.16 3.78
CA LEU A 262 22.89 4.58 5.11
C LEU A 262 22.10 5.30 6.21
N GLY A 263 22.11 6.64 6.17
CA GLY A 263 21.38 7.47 7.13
C GLY A 263 19.86 7.25 7.06
N ASP A 264 19.31 7.26 5.85
CA ASP A 264 17.87 7.11 5.63
C ASP A 264 17.40 5.67 5.88
N ASN A 265 18.22 4.66 5.59
CA ASN A 265 17.99 3.28 6.01
C ASN A 265 17.84 3.18 7.53
N ARG A 266 18.76 3.78 8.31
CA ARG A 266 18.67 3.74 9.78
C ARG A 266 17.47 4.51 10.33
N ARG A 267 17.06 5.62 9.70
CA ARG A 267 15.83 6.35 10.05
C ARG A 267 14.59 5.50 9.78
N LEU A 268 14.52 4.89 8.59
CA LEU A 268 13.42 4.02 8.20
C LEU A 268 13.31 2.78 9.12
N PHE A 269 14.46 2.19 9.48
CA PHE A 269 14.52 1.10 10.46
C PHE A 269 13.99 1.53 11.82
N ALA A 270 14.33 2.73 12.28
CA ALA A 270 13.84 3.25 13.56
C ALA A 270 12.32 3.45 13.56
N ASP A 271 11.76 3.96 12.46
CA ASP A 271 10.30 4.13 12.32
C ASP A 271 9.58 2.79 12.25
N ALA A 272 10.10 1.83 11.47
CA ALA A 272 9.56 0.47 11.42
C ALA A 272 9.57 -0.19 12.80
N SER A 273 10.68 -0.05 13.54
CA SER A 273 10.84 -0.61 14.89
C SER A 273 9.89 0.05 15.89
N LYS A 274 9.70 1.37 15.81
CA LYS A 274 8.78 2.12 16.66
C LYS A 274 7.33 1.73 16.39
N LEU A 275 6.95 1.56 15.13
CA LEU A 275 5.63 1.09 14.75
C LEU A 275 5.40 -0.36 15.20
N LEU A 276 6.40 -1.22 15.05
CA LEU A 276 6.38 -2.62 15.52
C LEU A 276 6.16 -2.69 17.04
N GLU A 277 6.96 -1.97 17.82
CA GLU A 277 6.84 -1.93 19.28
C GLU A 277 5.46 -1.41 19.71
N TYR A 278 4.94 -0.39 19.03
CA TYR A 278 3.60 0.14 19.28
C TYR A 278 2.52 -0.91 18.99
N ALA A 279 2.61 -1.59 17.84
CA ALA A 279 1.66 -2.61 17.41
C ALA A 279 1.63 -3.81 18.37
N GLU A 280 2.79 -4.30 18.81
CA GLU A 280 2.89 -5.41 19.75
C GLU A 280 2.29 -5.06 21.12
N LYS A 281 2.60 -3.86 21.66
CA LYS A 281 2.06 -3.38 22.94
C LYS A 281 0.56 -3.13 22.90
N GLN A 282 0.06 -2.43 21.89
CA GLN A 282 -1.34 -1.99 21.85
C GLN A 282 -2.32 -3.16 21.70
N PHE A 283 -1.90 -4.27 21.10
CA PHE A 283 -2.76 -5.43 20.83
C PHE A 283 -2.43 -6.65 21.69
N ASN A 284 -1.60 -6.49 22.73
CA ASN A 284 -1.12 -7.58 23.60
C ASN A 284 -0.68 -8.81 22.78
N LEU A 285 0.04 -8.55 21.69
CA LEU A 285 0.62 -9.63 20.90
C LEU A 285 1.89 -10.09 21.63
N PRO A 286 2.16 -11.40 21.71
CA PRO A 286 3.32 -11.89 22.43
C PRO A 286 4.58 -11.26 21.83
N MET A 287 5.36 -10.59 22.67
CA MET A 287 6.75 -10.20 22.39
C MET A 287 7.52 -11.52 22.23
N ASN A 288 7.62 -12.03 21.01
CA ASN A 288 8.38 -13.24 20.77
C ASN A 288 9.85 -12.84 20.69
N GLU A 289 10.58 -13.03 21.79
CA GLU A 289 12.04 -12.95 21.81
C GLU A 289 12.58 -13.85 20.70
N GLY A 290 13.30 -13.23 19.76
CA GLY A 290 13.82 -13.91 18.58
C GLY A 290 14.63 -15.16 18.97
N LYS A 291 14.34 -16.26 18.26
CA LYS A 291 15.30 -17.36 18.10
C LYS A 291 16.09 -17.14 16.82
#